data_AF-A0A0R2XJS4-F1
#
_entry.id   AF-A0A0R2XJS4-F1
#
_cell.length_a   1.000
_cell.length_b   1.000
_cell.length_c   1.000
_cell.angle_alpha   90.00
_cell.angle_beta   90.00
_cell.angle_gamma   90.00
#
_symmetry.space_group_name_H-M   'P 1'
#
loop_
_entity.id
_entity.type
_entity.pdbx_description
1 polymer ?
#
loop_
_entity_poly.entity_id
_entity_poly.type
_entity_poly.pdbx_seq_one_letter_code
_entity_poly.pdbx_strand_id
1 'polypeptide(L)'
;MKRVVLACYLTLQLCLSAGAQSKEADTWDLVRVFNASTHVFYGEVTKIVPERTFQTGVMGVAVQDLGREELPVQEIFWPEGKCITFSVQEAFKGPAMEAFECYRSDQDATLWTYVENDAGDIFLSPPVALDPLLLKLDQTNRGLFFVRYYLGSNIPVLYHARFGKWAEDDLALLRTHQAAGGVSLEQVWQEQQRQQQLQAAQEAVEFKVFEDEYYKMLRIRELDIRRSLLEDLVVRMGFEGRWSYYEFKERYLQDFGAYLEVAAQQLVPSDPTDKKEKLWKTVSDELNKIDVILNARAARR
;
A
#
# COMPACT_ATOMS: atom_id res chain seq x y z
N MET A 1 -37.53 34.81 4.24
CA MET A 1 -37.14 33.69 5.13
C MET A 1 -35.62 33.64 5.14
N LYS A 2 -34.98 33.76 6.31
CA LYS A 2 -33.52 33.75 6.42
C LYS A 2 -33.03 32.32 6.17
N ARG A 3 -32.26 32.10 5.09
CA ARG A 3 -31.57 30.84 4.83
C ARG A 3 -30.50 30.69 5.91
N VAL A 4 -30.67 29.70 6.77
CA VAL A 4 -29.69 29.37 7.81
C VAL A 4 -28.65 28.52 7.12
N VAL A 5 -27.49 29.12 6.80
CA VAL A 5 -26.29 28.37 6.47
C VAL A 5 -25.85 27.69 7.76
N LEU A 6 -26.24 26.43 7.93
CA LEU A 6 -25.78 25.62 9.05
C LEU A 6 -24.36 25.16 8.74
N ALA A 7 -23.39 26.03 9.00
CA ALA A 7 -22.00 25.62 9.07
C ALA A 7 -21.88 24.66 10.27
N CYS A 8 -21.89 23.36 10.00
CA CYS A 8 -21.61 22.34 11.01
C CYS A 8 -20.18 22.53 11.54
N TYR A 9 -20.08 23.33 12.60
CA TYR A 9 -18.90 23.63 13.42
C TYR A 9 -18.43 22.41 14.25
N LEU A 10 -18.57 21.20 13.71
CA LEU A 10 -18.17 19.95 14.38
C LEU A 10 -16.92 19.29 13.78
N THR A 11 -16.27 19.94 12.81
CA THR A 11 -14.93 19.57 12.32
C THR A 11 -13.85 20.61 12.64
N LEU A 12 -14.20 21.76 13.22
CA LEU A 12 -13.24 22.85 13.51
C LEU A 12 -12.32 22.58 14.70
N GLN A 13 -12.52 21.50 15.47
CA GLN A 13 -11.49 20.97 16.39
C GLN A 13 -10.53 19.98 15.72
N LEU A 14 -10.73 19.61 14.45
CA LEU A 14 -9.76 18.85 13.65
C LEU A 14 -8.94 19.74 12.70
N CYS A 15 -9.33 21.01 12.50
CA CYS A 15 -8.70 21.90 11.51
C CYS A 15 -7.64 22.88 12.08
N LEU A 16 -7.38 22.89 13.40
CA LEU A 16 -6.21 23.61 13.96
C LEU A 16 -4.90 22.81 13.85
N SER A 17 -4.93 21.62 13.23
CA SER A 17 -3.76 20.82 12.87
C SER A 17 -3.35 20.98 11.40
N ALA A 18 -3.75 22.07 10.73
CA ALA A 18 -3.30 22.40 9.37
C ALA A 18 -1.90 23.06 9.34
N GLY A 19 -1.12 22.89 10.41
CA GLY A 19 0.30 23.21 10.47
C GLY A 19 1.07 21.97 10.88
N ALA A 20 1.89 21.44 9.96
CA ALA A 20 2.69 20.23 10.09
C ALA A 20 1.89 18.93 10.21
N GLN A 21 1.38 18.42 9.09
CA GLN A 21 1.25 16.97 8.94
C GLN A 21 2.66 16.38 9.05
N SER A 22 2.91 15.76 10.20
CA SER A 22 4.05 14.89 10.47
C SER A 22 4.21 13.89 9.32
N LYS A 23 5.46 13.68 8.91
CA LYS A 23 5.88 12.43 8.26
C LYS A 23 5.51 11.28 9.22
N GLU A 24 4.34 10.68 9.04
CA GLU A 24 3.94 9.48 9.77
C GLU A 24 3.58 8.36 8.81
N ALA A 25 3.87 7.15 9.28
CA ALA A 25 3.92 5.90 8.55
C ALA A 25 2.66 5.59 7.74
N ASP A 26 2.84 4.84 6.65
CA ASP A 26 1.85 4.33 5.72
C ASP A 26 0.44 4.14 6.36
N THR A 27 -0.44 5.12 6.15
CA THR A 27 -1.79 5.22 6.74
C THR A 27 -2.82 4.34 6.02
N TRP A 28 -2.37 3.24 5.41
CA TRP A 28 -3.23 2.32 4.67
C TRP A 28 -4.22 1.63 5.62
N ASP A 29 -5.50 1.74 5.30
CA ASP A 29 -6.61 1.10 6.01
C ASP A 29 -7.56 0.51 4.97
N LEU A 30 -7.38 -0.79 4.72
CA LEU A 30 -8.17 -1.53 3.75
C LEU A 30 -9.67 -1.50 4.07
N VAL A 31 -10.05 -1.58 5.35
CA VAL A 31 -11.46 -1.60 5.76
C VAL A 31 -12.13 -0.28 5.39
N ARG A 32 -11.52 0.84 5.77
CA ARG A 32 -12.02 2.18 5.44
C ARG A 32 -12.08 2.41 3.93
N VAL A 33 -11.02 2.07 3.20
CA VAL A 33 -10.95 2.27 1.75
C VAL A 33 -11.98 1.39 1.02
N PHE A 34 -12.12 0.12 1.42
CA PHE A 34 -13.13 -0.79 0.87
C PHE A 34 -14.55 -0.25 1.08
N ASN A 35 -14.85 0.27 2.28
CA ASN A 35 -16.17 0.83 2.60
C ASN A 35 -16.48 2.09 1.78
N ALA A 36 -15.50 2.98 1.61
CA ALA A 36 -15.64 4.20 0.81
C ALA A 36 -15.70 3.95 -0.72
N SER A 37 -15.28 2.76 -1.18
CA SER A 37 -15.25 2.40 -2.59
C SER A 37 -16.62 1.94 -3.09
N THR A 38 -16.92 2.24 -4.34
CA THR A 38 -18.08 1.71 -5.08
C THR A 38 -17.76 0.40 -5.76
N HIS A 39 -16.53 0.27 -6.27
CA HIS A 39 -16.03 -0.92 -6.94
C HIS A 39 -14.64 -1.26 -6.38
N VAL A 40 -14.38 -2.55 -6.21
CA VAL A 40 -13.09 -3.08 -5.77
C VAL A 40 -12.82 -4.33 -6.57
N PHE A 41 -11.71 -4.37 -7.29
CA PHE A 41 -11.37 -5.49 -8.15
C PHE A 41 -9.86 -5.65 -8.34
N TYR A 42 -9.44 -6.88 -8.58
CA TYR A 42 -8.09 -7.22 -9.01
C TYR A 42 -8.08 -7.38 -10.54
N GLY A 43 -7.09 -6.79 -11.19
CA GLY A 43 -7.07 -6.72 -12.65
C GLY A 43 -5.78 -6.18 -13.22
N GLU A 44 -5.82 -5.87 -14.52
CA GLU A 44 -4.71 -5.30 -15.28
C GLU A 44 -5.14 -4.03 -16.01
N VAL A 45 -4.29 -3.00 -15.99
CA VAL A 45 -4.49 -1.80 -16.81
C VAL A 45 -4.26 -2.15 -18.28
N THR A 46 -5.30 -2.07 -19.10
CA THR A 46 -5.24 -2.40 -20.53
C THR A 46 -5.04 -1.16 -21.40
N LYS A 47 -5.54 0.00 -20.95
CA LYS A 47 -5.45 1.24 -21.72
C LYS A 47 -5.45 2.47 -20.81
N ILE A 48 -4.67 3.48 -21.18
CA ILE A 48 -4.70 4.81 -20.56
C ILE A 48 -4.83 5.84 -21.69
N VAL A 49 -5.89 6.63 -21.68
CA VAL A 49 -6.17 7.68 -22.67
C VAL A 49 -6.20 9.03 -21.97
N PRO A 50 -5.37 10.01 -22.38
CA PRO A 50 -5.47 11.37 -21.86
C PRO A 50 -6.79 12.02 -22.29
N GLU A 51 -7.52 12.57 -21.34
CA GLU A 51 -8.77 13.31 -21.52
C GLU A 51 -8.56 14.74 -21.03
N ARG A 52 -7.90 15.55 -21.88
CA ARG A 52 -7.51 16.91 -21.49
C ARG A 52 -8.73 17.79 -21.27
N THR A 53 -8.75 18.50 -20.15
CA THR A 53 -9.85 19.42 -19.78
C THR A 53 -11.19 18.69 -19.72
N PHE A 54 -11.21 17.51 -19.09
CA PHE A 54 -12.43 16.74 -18.94
C PHE A 54 -13.45 17.54 -18.12
N GLN A 55 -14.65 17.71 -18.69
CA GLN A 55 -15.75 18.46 -18.09
C GLN A 55 -16.50 17.55 -17.13
N THR A 56 -16.47 17.88 -15.84
CA THR A 56 -17.10 17.03 -14.82
C THR A 56 -18.59 17.30 -14.67
N GLY A 57 -19.08 18.48 -15.07
CA GLY A 57 -20.42 18.97 -14.77
C GLY A 57 -20.65 19.28 -13.28
N VAL A 58 -19.62 19.15 -12.44
CA VAL A 58 -19.70 19.40 -10.99
C VAL A 58 -19.25 20.81 -10.69
N MET A 59 -19.97 21.48 -9.79
CA MET A 59 -19.63 22.83 -9.36
C MET A 59 -18.61 22.80 -8.22
N GLY A 60 -17.78 23.83 -8.16
CA GLY A 60 -16.81 24.04 -7.10
C GLY A 60 -16.68 25.51 -6.73
N VAL A 61 -16.12 25.73 -5.54
CA VAL A 61 -15.85 27.05 -4.96
C VAL A 61 -14.38 27.13 -4.60
N ALA A 62 -13.72 28.19 -5.03
CA ALA A 62 -12.32 28.40 -4.71
C ALA A 62 -12.13 28.63 -3.20
N VAL A 63 -11.07 28.08 -2.61
CA VAL A 63 -10.79 28.18 -1.16
C VAL A 63 -10.73 29.63 -0.68
N GLN A 64 -10.20 30.53 -1.51
CA GLN A 64 -10.12 31.96 -1.21
C GLN A 64 -11.50 32.65 -1.08
N ASP A 65 -12.56 32.03 -1.63
CA ASP A 65 -13.90 32.59 -1.70
C ASP A 65 -14.87 32.00 -0.67
N LEU A 66 -14.41 31.07 0.17
CA LEU A 66 -15.22 30.39 1.20
C LEU A 66 -15.84 31.34 2.25
N GLY A 67 -15.29 32.55 2.40
CA GLY A 67 -15.77 33.55 3.37
C GLY A 67 -16.79 34.56 2.82
N ARG A 68 -17.20 34.44 1.55
CA ARG A 68 -18.13 35.40 0.92
C ARG A 68 -19.58 35.08 1.30
N GLU A 69 -20.43 36.11 1.39
CA GLU A 69 -21.88 35.92 1.61
C GLU A 69 -22.55 35.15 0.47
N GLU A 70 -22.11 35.39 -0.78
CA GLU A 70 -22.50 34.62 -1.95
C GLU A 70 -21.29 33.88 -2.49
N LEU A 71 -21.38 32.54 -2.55
CA LEU A 71 -20.30 31.70 -3.01
C LEU A 71 -20.23 31.71 -4.55
N PRO A 72 -19.13 32.20 -5.16
CA PRO A 72 -18.96 32.12 -6.60
C PRO A 72 -18.70 30.66 -6.97
N VAL A 73 -19.67 30.06 -7.66
CA VAL A 73 -19.57 28.69 -8.16
C VAL A 73 -18.99 28.69 -9.58
N GLN A 74 -18.07 27.78 -9.83
CA GLN A 74 -17.50 27.52 -11.16
C GLN A 74 -17.49 26.01 -11.43
N GLU A 75 -17.59 25.61 -12.69
CA GLU A 75 -17.47 24.19 -13.03
C GLU A 75 -16.04 23.70 -12.79
N ILE A 76 -15.93 22.48 -12.26
CA ILE A 76 -14.66 21.80 -12.05
C ILE A 76 -14.28 21.08 -13.34
N PHE A 77 -13.08 21.37 -13.83
CA PHE A 77 -12.46 20.68 -14.95
C PHE A 77 -11.23 19.92 -14.48
N TRP A 78 -10.93 18.80 -15.13
CA TRP A 78 -9.74 18.00 -14.92
C TRP A 78 -8.73 18.25 -16.06
N PRO A 79 -7.74 19.14 -15.87
CA PRO A 79 -6.87 19.60 -16.96
C PRO A 79 -6.03 18.46 -17.56
N GLU A 80 -5.56 17.55 -16.74
CA GLU A 80 -4.79 16.35 -17.04
C GLU A 80 -5.54 15.06 -16.65
N GLY A 81 -6.86 15.10 -16.81
CA GLY A 81 -7.73 13.94 -16.68
C GLY A 81 -7.24 12.78 -17.55
N LYS A 82 -7.41 11.56 -17.06
CA LYS A 82 -7.12 10.34 -17.83
C LYS A 82 -8.27 9.36 -17.69
N CYS A 83 -8.72 8.82 -18.82
CA CYS A 83 -9.56 7.63 -18.85
C CYS A 83 -8.65 6.38 -18.79
N ILE A 84 -8.97 5.47 -17.88
CA ILE A 84 -8.22 4.24 -17.62
C ILE A 84 -9.17 3.06 -17.79
N THR A 85 -8.78 2.12 -18.63
CA THR A 85 -9.51 0.87 -18.86
C THR A 85 -8.75 -0.29 -18.24
N PHE A 86 -9.49 -1.21 -17.63
CA PHE A 86 -8.97 -2.40 -16.96
C PHE A 86 -9.59 -3.66 -17.55
N SER A 87 -8.81 -4.75 -17.59
CA SER A 87 -9.37 -6.10 -17.56
C SER A 87 -9.55 -6.52 -16.10
N VAL A 88 -10.69 -7.11 -15.79
CA VAL A 88 -11.05 -7.51 -14.43
C VAL A 88 -10.91 -9.03 -14.32
N GLN A 89 -10.11 -9.48 -13.35
CA GLN A 89 -9.87 -10.90 -13.10
C GLN A 89 -10.72 -11.39 -11.92
N GLU A 90 -10.79 -10.60 -10.85
CA GLU A 90 -11.59 -10.89 -9.66
C GLU A 90 -12.26 -9.60 -9.15
N ALA A 91 -13.56 -9.67 -8.85
CA ALA A 91 -14.33 -8.54 -8.33
C ALA A 91 -14.79 -8.82 -6.88
N PHE A 92 -14.56 -7.85 -5.99
CA PHE A 92 -14.86 -7.94 -4.56
C PHE A 92 -15.96 -6.96 -4.12
N LYS A 93 -16.22 -5.91 -4.91
CA LYS A 93 -17.31 -4.96 -4.68
C LYS A 93 -17.80 -4.38 -6.01
N GLY A 94 -19.10 -4.15 -6.09
CA GLY A 94 -19.78 -3.71 -7.31
C GLY A 94 -20.35 -4.87 -8.13
N PRO A 95 -21.01 -4.60 -9.27
CA PRO A 95 -21.52 -5.64 -10.16
C PRO A 95 -20.37 -6.46 -10.77
N ALA A 96 -20.65 -7.72 -11.12
CA ALA A 96 -19.71 -8.55 -11.85
C ALA A 96 -19.43 -7.95 -13.26
N MET A 97 -18.17 -7.93 -13.66
CA MET A 97 -17.70 -7.29 -14.88
C MET A 97 -16.40 -7.94 -15.37
N GLU A 98 -16.20 -7.97 -16.69
CA GLU A 98 -14.96 -8.46 -17.31
C GLU A 98 -13.99 -7.32 -17.64
N ALA A 99 -14.53 -6.10 -17.79
CA ALA A 99 -13.78 -4.89 -18.04
C ALA A 99 -14.41 -3.72 -17.26
N PHE A 100 -13.58 -2.74 -16.91
CA PHE A 100 -14.04 -1.55 -16.20
C PHE A 100 -13.34 -0.31 -16.74
N GLU A 101 -14.08 0.80 -16.78
CA GLU A 101 -13.56 2.10 -17.18
C GLU A 101 -13.75 3.09 -16.03
N CYS A 102 -12.69 3.83 -15.71
CA CYS A 102 -12.76 4.93 -14.77
C CYS A 102 -11.78 6.05 -15.09
N TYR A 103 -11.89 7.13 -14.34
CA TYR A 103 -11.11 8.33 -14.55
C TYR A 103 -10.12 8.57 -13.41
N ARG A 104 -8.93 9.04 -13.74
CA ARG A 104 -8.03 9.62 -12.74
C ARG A 104 -8.34 11.12 -12.66
N SER A 105 -8.89 11.54 -11.53
CA SER A 105 -9.10 12.95 -11.22
C SER A 105 -7.77 13.61 -10.86
N ASP A 106 -7.56 14.83 -11.35
CA ASP A 106 -6.45 15.71 -11.02
C ASP A 106 -6.99 17.09 -10.56
N GLN A 107 -8.12 17.07 -9.84
CA GLN A 107 -8.76 18.27 -9.33
C GLN A 107 -7.77 19.16 -8.56
N ASP A 108 -7.80 20.45 -8.86
CA ASP A 108 -7.01 21.47 -8.18
C ASP A 108 -7.34 21.49 -6.67
N ALA A 109 -6.29 21.41 -5.83
CA ALA A 109 -6.39 21.45 -4.38
C ALA A 109 -7.09 22.71 -3.85
N THR A 110 -7.06 23.80 -4.62
CA THR A 110 -7.66 25.10 -4.27
C THR A 110 -9.13 25.22 -4.62
N LEU A 111 -9.73 24.20 -5.26
CA LEU A 111 -11.12 24.21 -5.69
C LEU A 111 -11.91 23.13 -4.96
N TRP A 112 -12.82 23.53 -4.07
CA TRP A 112 -13.62 22.61 -3.26
C TRP A 112 -14.93 22.29 -3.95
N THR A 113 -15.33 21.03 -3.92
CA THR A 113 -16.57 20.56 -4.54
C THR A 113 -17.78 21.12 -3.80
N TYR A 114 -18.67 21.77 -4.54
CA TYR A 114 -19.95 22.28 -4.05
C TYR A 114 -21.02 21.22 -4.25
N VAL A 115 -21.67 20.81 -3.16
CA VAL A 115 -22.76 19.84 -3.18
C VAL A 115 -23.97 20.43 -2.49
N GLU A 116 -25.10 20.45 -3.19
CA GLU A 116 -26.41 20.81 -2.64
C GLU A 116 -27.25 19.54 -2.54
N ASN A 117 -27.80 19.27 -1.36
CA ASN A 117 -28.68 18.11 -1.15
C ASN A 117 -30.15 18.47 -1.50
N ASP A 118 -31.02 17.46 -1.55
CA ASP A 118 -32.45 17.66 -1.84
C ASP A 118 -33.19 18.54 -0.81
N ALA A 119 -32.62 18.68 0.40
CA ALA A 119 -33.13 19.56 1.44
C ALA A 119 -32.70 21.03 1.26
N GLY A 120 -31.82 21.32 0.28
CA GLY A 120 -31.24 22.63 0.02
C GLY A 120 -30.06 22.99 0.94
N ASP A 121 -29.52 22.04 1.69
CA ASP A 121 -28.28 22.23 2.44
C ASP A 121 -27.08 22.17 1.51
N ILE A 122 -26.13 23.07 1.75
CA ILE A 122 -24.91 23.21 0.96
C ILE A 122 -23.73 22.70 1.76
N PHE A 123 -22.96 21.81 1.15
CA PHE A 123 -21.71 21.27 1.69
C PHE A 123 -20.56 21.54 0.72
N LEU A 124 -19.44 21.97 1.28
CA LEU A 124 -18.19 22.14 0.55
C LEU A 124 -17.23 21.04 0.99
N SER A 125 -16.73 20.27 0.04
CA SER A 125 -15.75 19.22 0.31
C SER A 125 -14.42 19.57 -0.33
N PRO A 126 -13.31 19.49 0.42
CA PRO A 126 -11.99 19.54 -0.22
C PRO A 126 -11.84 18.39 -1.22
N PRO A 127 -11.01 18.57 -2.26
CA PRO A 127 -10.60 17.48 -3.12
C PRO A 127 -9.86 16.43 -2.29
N VAL A 128 -10.00 15.18 -2.70
CA VAL A 128 -9.23 14.10 -2.08
C VAL A 128 -7.89 14.02 -2.77
N ALA A 129 -6.83 14.04 -1.98
CA ALA A 129 -5.47 13.90 -2.46
C ALA A 129 -5.35 12.61 -3.28
N LEU A 130 -4.84 12.76 -4.50
CA LEU A 130 -4.57 11.63 -5.38
C LEU A 130 -3.44 10.79 -4.77
N ASP A 131 -3.66 9.48 -4.67
CA ASP A 131 -2.60 8.55 -4.30
C ASP A 131 -1.46 8.66 -5.33
N PRO A 132 -0.23 9.01 -4.91
CA PRO A 132 0.86 9.25 -5.84
C PRO A 132 1.29 8.00 -6.64
N LEU A 133 0.90 6.78 -6.24
CA LEU A 133 1.05 5.58 -7.08
C LEU A 133 0.24 5.69 -8.38
N LEU A 134 -0.91 6.36 -8.34
CA LEU A 134 -1.79 6.54 -9.51
C LEU A 134 -1.18 7.48 -10.57
N LEU A 135 -0.17 8.27 -10.19
CA LEU A 135 0.58 9.10 -11.13
C LEU A 135 1.55 8.27 -11.99
N LYS A 136 1.96 7.10 -11.49
CA LYS A 136 2.95 6.20 -12.10
C LYS A 136 2.32 5.00 -12.82
N LEU A 137 0.99 4.93 -12.85
CA LEU A 137 0.27 3.91 -13.59
C LEU A 137 0.69 3.86 -15.05
N ASP A 138 1.02 2.65 -15.49
CA ASP A 138 1.31 2.30 -16.86
C ASP A 138 0.42 1.14 -17.34
N GLN A 139 0.36 0.97 -18.66
CA GLN A 139 -0.22 -0.21 -19.28
C GLN A 139 0.46 -1.47 -18.73
N THR A 140 -0.28 -2.57 -18.62
CA THR A 140 0.15 -3.87 -18.06
C THR A 140 0.33 -3.92 -16.54
N ASN A 141 0.20 -2.79 -15.82
CA ASN A 141 0.22 -2.82 -14.36
C ASN A 141 -0.93 -3.69 -13.83
N ARG A 142 -0.57 -4.66 -13.00
CA ARG A 142 -1.51 -5.57 -12.33
C ARG A 142 -1.59 -5.22 -10.86
N GLY A 143 -2.79 -5.12 -10.33
CA GLY A 143 -2.98 -4.71 -8.96
C GLY A 143 -4.43 -4.80 -8.50
N LEU A 144 -4.61 -4.43 -7.24
CA LEU A 144 -5.91 -4.27 -6.62
C LEU A 144 -6.32 -2.80 -6.72
N PHE A 145 -7.44 -2.54 -7.39
CA PHE A 145 -7.92 -1.19 -7.70
C PHE A 145 -9.20 -0.88 -6.92
N PHE A 146 -9.25 0.34 -6.41
CA PHE A 146 -10.36 0.87 -5.62
C PHE A 146 -10.95 2.07 -6.35
N VAL A 147 -12.23 2.01 -6.66
CA VAL A 147 -12.93 3.06 -7.43
C VAL A 147 -14.11 3.55 -6.62
N ARG A 148 -14.34 4.86 -6.64
CA ARG A 148 -15.54 5.50 -6.08
C ARG A 148 -16.15 6.45 -7.09
N TYR A 149 -17.39 6.89 -6.87
CA TYR A 149 -17.92 7.99 -7.65
C TYR A 149 -17.30 9.31 -7.19
N TYR A 150 -17.04 10.18 -8.17
CA TYR A 150 -16.64 11.54 -7.89
C TYR A 150 -17.78 12.26 -7.16
N LEU A 151 -17.43 13.05 -6.15
CA LEU A 151 -18.44 13.67 -5.30
C LEU A 151 -19.31 14.63 -6.14
N GLY A 152 -20.64 14.49 -6.04
CA GLY A 152 -21.58 15.29 -6.82
C GLY A 152 -21.82 14.79 -8.24
N SER A 153 -21.27 13.65 -8.65
CA SER A 153 -21.56 13.02 -9.93
C SER A 153 -21.54 11.49 -9.87
N ASN A 154 -21.86 10.86 -11.00
CA ASN A 154 -21.73 9.41 -11.18
C ASN A 154 -20.45 9.03 -11.95
N ILE A 155 -19.49 9.95 -12.08
CA ILE A 155 -18.24 9.69 -12.80
C ILE A 155 -17.38 8.75 -11.94
N PRO A 156 -17.04 7.53 -12.40
CA PRO A 156 -16.20 6.62 -11.64
C PRO A 156 -14.76 7.14 -11.63
N VAL A 157 -14.19 7.34 -10.45
CA VAL A 157 -12.82 7.79 -10.26
C VAL A 157 -11.97 6.78 -9.53
N LEU A 158 -10.76 6.56 -10.05
CA LEU A 158 -9.74 5.74 -9.40
C LEU A 158 -9.32 6.43 -8.10
N TYR A 159 -9.52 5.73 -6.98
CA TYR A 159 -9.34 6.27 -5.65
C TYR A 159 -8.02 5.83 -5.02
N HIS A 160 -7.72 4.53 -5.08
CA HIS A 160 -6.47 3.94 -4.61
C HIS A 160 -6.07 2.75 -5.49
N ALA A 161 -4.79 2.41 -5.47
CA ALA A 161 -4.30 1.17 -6.04
C ALA A 161 -3.26 0.53 -5.11
N ARG A 162 -3.24 -0.80 -5.08
CA ARG A 162 -2.21 -1.59 -4.40
C ARG A 162 -1.54 -2.51 -5.41
N PHE A 163 -0.23 -2.65 -5.28
CA PHE A 163 0.63 -3.47 -6.14
C PHE A 163 1.51 -4.40 -5.31
N GLY A 164 2.04 -5.43 -5.97
CA GLY A 164 3.02 -6.37 -5.41
C GLY A 164 2.50 -7.08 -4.16
N LYS A 165 3.40 -7.29 -3.20
CA LYS A 165 3.10 -8.06 -1.99
C LYS A 165 1.93 -7.50 -1.17
N TRP A 166 1.83 -6.18 -1.12
CA TRP A 166 0.72 -5.51 -0.44
C TRP A 166 -0.63 -5.73 -1.09
N ALA A 167 -0.69 -5.80 -2.42
CA ALA A 167 -1.92 -6.18 -3.11
C ALA A 167 -2.28 -7.63 -2.81
N GLU A 168 -1.30 -8.54 -2.81
CA GLU A 168 -1.53 -9.96 -2.51
C GLU A 168 -2.06 -10.18 -1.10
N ASP A 169 -1.51 -9.47 -0.11
CA ASP A 169 -1.95 -9.56 1.28
C ASP A 169 -3.39 -9.02 1.44
N ASP A 170 -3.70 -7.87 0.82
CA ASP A 170 -5.04 -7.29 0.79
C ASP A 170 -6.04 -8.23 0.05
N LEU A 171 -5.61 -8.82 -1.06
CA LEU A 171 -6.39 -9.76 -1.87
C LEU A 171 -6.75 -11.03 -1.08
N ALA A 172 -5.79 -11.57 -0.32
CA ALA A 172 -6.04 -12.74 0.53
C ALA A 172 -7.15 -12.44 1.56
N LEU A 173 -7.09 -11.28 2.23
CA LEU A 173 -8.13 -10.86 3.17
C LEU A 173 -9.49 -10.70 2.47
N LEU A 174 -9.53 -10.06 1.30
CA LEU A 174 -10.77 -9.85 0.55
C LEU A 174 -11.41 -11.16 0.09
N ARG A 175 -10.61 -12.14 -0.35
CA ARG A 175 -11.09 -13.50 -0.68
C ARG A 175 -11.65 -14.20 0.55
N THR A 176 -11.00 -14.09 1.71
CA THR A 176 -11.54 -14.64 2.97
C THR A 176 -12.88 -13.97 3.34
N HIS A 177 -12.98 -12.65 3.21
CA HIS A 177 -14.22 -11.93 3.45
C HIS A 177 -15.35 -12.37 2.50
N GLN A 178 -15.06 -12.50 1.21
CA GLN A 178 -16.04 -12.98 0.22
C GLN A 178 -16.50 -14.41 0.52
N ALA A 179 -15.59 -15.29 0.94
CA ALA A 179 -15.91 -16.67 1.33
C ALA A 179 -16.70 -16.75 2.65
N ALA A 180 -16.46 -15.83 3.59
CA ALA A 180 -17.13 -15.81 4.88
C ALA A 180 -18.62 -15.43 4.80
N GLY A 181 -19.06 -14.78 3.71
CA GLY A 181 -20.47 -14.59 3.38
C GLY A 181 -21.30 -13.88 4.47
N GLY A 182 -21.29 -12.55 4.48
CA GLY A 182 -22.13 -11.74 5.38
C GLY A 182 -21.47 -11.33 6.70
N VAL A 183 -20.22 -11.76 6.94
CA VAL A 183 -19.36 -11.21 8.00
C VAL A 183 -18.74 -9.91 7.51
N SER A 184 -18.65 -8.89 8.36
CA SER A 184 -17.99 -7.63 7.99
C SER A 184 -16.50 -7.83 7.74
N LEU A 185 -15.93 -7.11 6.77
CA LEU A 185 -14.49 -7.14 6.49
C LEU A 185 -13.65 -6.81 7.73
N GLU A 186 -14.13 -5.93 8.60
CA GLU A 186 -13.46 -5.56 9.84
C GLU A 186 -13.33 -6.73 10.82
N GLN A 187 -14.38 -7.55 10.96
CA GLN A 187 -14.33 -8.75 11.81
C GLN A 187 -13.35 -9.79 11.25
N VAL A 188 -13.33 -9.99 9.93
CA VAL A 188 -12.37 -10.90 9.27
C VAL A 188 -10.94 -10.42 9.49
N TRP A 189 -10.70 -9.12 9.35
CA TRP A 189 -9.40 -8.50 9.60
C TRP A 189 -8.96 -8.68 11.05
N GLN A 190 -9.83 -8.41 12.03
CA GLN A 190 -9.53 -8.59 13.45
C GLN A 190 -9.21 -10.04 13.82
N GLU A 191 -9.93 -11.01 13.25
CA GLU A 191 -9.64 -12.43 13.46
C GLU A 191 -8.28 -12.80 12.87
N GLN A 192 -7.98 -12.36 11.64
CA GLN A 192 -6.69 -12.62 11.01
C GLN A 192 -5.53 -12.01 11.80
N GLN A 193 -5.68 -10.78 12.32
CA GLN A 193 -4.68 -10.14 13.17
C GLN A 193 -4.42 -10.96 14.45
N ARG A 194 -5.47 -11.50 15.07
CA ARG A 194 -5.32 -12.37 16.24
C ARG A 194 -4.55 -13.64 15.90
N GLN A 195 -4.88 -14.29 14.80
CA GLN A 195 -4.19 -15.50 14.34
C GLN A 195 -2.72 -15.21 14.01
N GLN A 196 -2.43 -14.11 13.32
CA GLN A 196 -1.07 -13.68 13.02
C GLN A 196 -0.25 -13.40 14.28
N GLN A 197 -0.84 -12.80 15.32
CA GLN A 197 -0.15 -12.58 16.59
C GLN A 197 0.19 -13.90 17.30
N LEU A 198 -0.74 -14.86 17.30
CA LEU A 198 -0.51 -16.18 17.88
C LEU A 198 0.59 -16.93 17.12
N GLN A 199 0.55 -16.89 15.79
CA GLN A 199 1.57 -17.51 14.94
C GLN A 199 2.93 -16.83 15.12
N ALA A 200 3.00 -15.49 15.13
CA ALA A 200 4.24 -14.76 15.37
C ALA A 200 4.85 -15.06 16.75
N ALA A 201 4.01 -15.31 17.77
CA ALA A 201 4.51 -15.74 19.07
C ALA A 201 5.12 -17.15 19.03
N GLN A 202 4.52 -18.08 18.28
CA GLN A 202 5.09 -19.42 18.06
C GLN A 202 6.39 -19.35 17.26
N GLU A 203 6.39 -18.62 16.14
CA GLU A 203 7.57 -18.40 15.30
C GLU A 203 8.70 -17.71 16.07
N ALA A 204 8.40 -16.80 17.00
CA ALA A 204 9.41 -16.17 17.85
C ALA A 204 10.09 -17.17 18.80
N VAL A 205 9.36 -18.16 19.31
CA VAL A 205 9.93 -19.23 20.14
C VAL A 205 10.82 -20.14 19.29
N GLU A 206 10.36 -20.52 18.10
CA GLU A 206 11.15 -21.34 17.16
C GLU A 206 12.41 -20.61 16.70
N PHE A 207 12.28 -19.33 16.35
CA PHE A 207 13.40 -18.47 15.96
C PHE A 207 14.48 -18.42 17.05
N LYS A 208 14.07 -18.33 18.32
CA LYS A 208 15.01 -18.28 19.44
C LYS A 208 15.89 -19.54 19.53
N VAL A 209 15.38 -20.70 19.12
CA VAL A 209 16.18 -21.93 19.06
C VAL A 209 17.33 -21.78 18.06
N PHE A 210 17.04 -21.27 16.86
CA PHE A 210 18.07 -21.03 15.85
C PHE A 210 19.08 -19.97 16.30
N GLU A 211 18.62 -18.90 16.93
CA GLU A 211 19.48 -17.85 17.45
C GLU A 211 20.43 -18.38 18.56
N ASP A 212 19.90 -19.13 19.53
CA ASP A 212 20.69 -19.73 20.61
C ASP A 212 21.71 -20.74 20.08
N GLU A 213 21.33 -21.54 19.07
CA GLU A 213 22.23 -22.48 18.41
C GLU A 213 23.36 -21.77 17.64
N TYR A 214 23.03 -20.72 16.90
CA TYR A 214 24.02 -19.89 16.22
C TYR A 214 25.11 -19.40 17.20
N TYR A 215 24.71 -18.82 18.34
CA TYR A 215 25.67 -18.33 19.33
C TYR A 215 26.48 -19.44 20.01
N LYS A 216 25.95 -20.67 20.12
CA LYS A 216 26.72 -21.83 20.58
C LYS A 216 27.77 -22.24 19.55
N MET A 217 27.42 -22.29 18.26
CA MET A 217 28.33 -22.66 17.17
C MET A 217 29.51 -21.68 17.06
N LEU A 218 29.28 -20.38 17.27
CA LEU A 218 30.35 -19.37 17.28
C LEU A 218 31.47 -19.62 18.31
N ARG A 219 31.21 -20.43 19.34
CA ARG A 219 32.20 -20.76 20.38
C ARG A 219 33.14 -21.92 20.00
N ILE A 220 32.83 -22.68 18.96
CA ILE A 220 33.60 -23.86 18.51
C ILE A 220 34.90 -23.40 17.86
N ARG A 221 36.07 -23.84 18.34
CA ARG A 221 37.37 -23.33 17.84
C ARG A 221 37.76 -23.92 16.50
N GLU A 222 37.35 -25.15 16.24
CA GLU A 222 37.62 -25.88 15.01
C GLU A 222 36.79 -25.30 13.86
N LEU A 223 37.47 -24.61 12.93
CA LEU A 223 36.80 -23.87 11.85
C LEU A 223 36.04 -24.78 10.88
N ASP A 224 36.55 -25.97 10.57
CA ASP A 224 35.88 -26.91 9.67
C ASP A 224 34.57 -27.44 10.29
N ILE A 225 34.58 -27.73 11.61
CA ILE A 225 33.39 -28.15 12.36
C ILE A 225 32.39 -27.01 12.44
N ARG A 226 32.85 -25.81 12.80
CA ARG A 226 32.00 -24.61 12.87
C ARG A 226 31.35 -24.33 11.51
N ARG A 227 32.11 -24.41 10.42
CA ARG A 227 31.60 -24.22 9.06
C ARG A 227 30.47 -25.20 8.74
N SER A 228 30.70 -26.49 8.96
CA SER A 228 29.69 -27.52 8.67
C SER A 228 28.39 -27.31 9.48
N LEU A 229 28.50 -26.95 10.76
CA LEU A 229 27.33 -26.68 11.60
C LEU A 229 26.56 -25.41 11.19
N LEU A 230 27.27 -24.38 10.75
CA LEU A 230 26.64 -23.16 10.24
C LEU A 230 25.96 -23.41 8.88
N GLU A 231 26.55 -24.23 8.00
CA GLU A 231 25.92 -24.66 6.75
C GLU A 231 24.64 -25.47 7.03
N ASP A 232 24.66 -26.38 8.00
CA ASP A 232 23.48 -27.12 8.46
C ASP A 232 22.39 -26.19 9.03
N LEU A 233 22.78 -25.19 9.84
CA LEU A 233 21.84 -24.22 10.41
C LEU A 233 21.06 -23.46 9.33
N VAL A 234 21.72 -23.08 8.23
CA VAL A 234 21.07 -22.42 7.08
C VAL A 234 19.98 -23.32 6.49
N VAL A 235 20.29 -24.60 6.27
CA VAL A 235 19.34 -25.57 5.71
C VAL A 235 18.17 -25.81 6.67
N ARG A 236 18.43 -25.93 7.98
CA ARG A 236 17.37 -26.10 8.99
C ARG A 236 16.47 -24.87 9.15
N MET A 237 16.99 -23.68 8.88
CA MET A 237 16.17 -22.48 8.76
C MET A 237 15.31 -22.48 7.47
N GLY A 238 15.54 -23.40 6.53
CA GLY A 238 14.77 -23.53 5.31
C GLY A 238 15.29 -22.68 4.14
N PHE A 239 16.55 -22.25 4.19
CA PHE A 239 17.18 -21.49 3.12
C PHE A 239 18.07 -22.39 2.25
N GLU A 240 18.13 -22.04 0.97
CA GLU A 240 19.03 -22.66 0.01
C GLU A 240 20.30 -21.80 -0.12
N GLY A 241 21.43 -22.33 0.32
CA GLY A 241 22.72 -21.65 0.17
C GLY A 241 22.88 -20.38 1.00
N ARG A 242 23.87 -19.56 0.63
CA ARG A 242 24.24 -18.36 1.39
C ARG A 242 23.41 -17.17 0.94
N TRP A 243 23.17 -16.27 1.89
CA TRP A 243 22.45 -15.03 1.63
C TRP A 243 23.19 -14.16 0.60
N SER A 244 22.43 -13.64 -0.36
CA SER A 244 22.90 -12.73 -1.41
C SER A 244 22.09 -11.45 -1.41
N TYR A 245 22.78 -10.31 -1.38
CA TYR A 245 22.12 -9.00 -1.50
C TYR A 245 21.41 -8.85 -2.84
N TYR A 246 21.93 -9.43 -3.93
CA TYR A 246 21.31 -9.31 -5.24
C TYR A 246 19.98 -10.08 -5.30
N GLU A 247 19.93 -11.29 -4.74
CA GLU A 247 18.70 -12.08 -4.66
C GLU A 247 17.68 -11.42 -3.74
N PHE A 248 18.12 -10.90 -2.59
CA PHE A 248 17.27 -10.12 -1.69
C PHE A 248 16.69 -8.89 -2.42
N LYS A 249 17.54 -8.13 -3.12
CA LYS A 249 17.13 -6.94 -3.87
C LYS A 249 16.12 -7.28 -4.95
N GLU A 250 16.32 -8.36 -5.69
CA GLU A 250 15.39 -8.79 -6.74
C GLU A 250 14.01 -9.13 -6.16
N ARG A 251 13.96 -9.93 -5.07
CA ARG A 251 12.70 -10.23 -4.37
C ARG A 251 12.04 -8.95 -3.85
N TYR A 252 12.80 -8.08 -3.19
CA TYR A 252 12.27 -6.84 -2.63
C TYR A 252 11.69 -5.92 -3.71
N LEU A 253 12.33 -5.83 -4.87
CA LEU A 253 11.82 -5.04 -5.99
C LEU A 253 10.56 -5.64 -6.62
N GLN A 254 10.45 -6.97 -6.68
CA GLN A 254 9.22 -7.62 -7.12
C GLN A 254 8.06 -7.33 -6.16
N ASP A 255 8.32 -7.38 -4.86
CA ASP A 255 7.30 -7.22 -3.83
C ASP A 255 6.89 -5.76 -3.62
N PHE A 256 7.85 -4.82 -3.67
CA PHE A 256 7.67 -3.44 -3.21
C PHE A 256 8.16 -2.37 -4.21
N GLY A 257 8.65 -2.76 -5.39
CA GLY A 257 9.27 -1.84 -6.35
C GLY A 257 8.39 -0.64 -6.73
N ALA A 258 7.08 -0.85 -6.85
CA ALA A 258 6.11 0.20 -7.17
C ALA A 258 6.13 1.38 -6.18
N TYR A 259 6.47 1.14 -4.91
CA TYR A 259 6.43 2.14 -3.85
C TYR A 259 7.76 2.92 -3.72
N LEU A 260 8.87 2.31 -4.15
CA LEU A 260 10.18 2.96 -4.15
C LEU A 260 10.26 4.12 -5.16
N GLU A 261 9.51 4.04 -6.25
CA GLU A 261 9.48 5.09 -7.27
C GLU A 261 8.69 6.34 -6.84
N VAL A 262 7.79 6.17 -5.87
CA VAL A 262 6.89 7.20 -5.38
C VAL A 262 7.50 7.96 -4.20
N ALA A 263 8.16 7.25 -3.29
CA ALA A 263 8.86 7.86 -2.18
C ALA A 263 10.32 8.13 -2.58
N ALA A 264 10.64 9.34 -3.01
CA ALA A 264 11.99 9.79 -3.41
C ALA A 264 13.11 9.60 -2.34
N GLN A 265 12.79 9.02 -1.17
CA GLN A 265 13.68 8.73 -0.05
C GLN A 265 13.70 7.24 0.35
N GLN A 266 12.89 6.38 -0.26
CA GLN A 266 12.93 4.94 0.02
C GLN A 266 13.85 4.26 -1.00
N LEU A 267 14.97 3.76 -0.53
CA LEU A 267 15.86 2.88 -1.28
C LEU A 267 15.58 1.43 -0.87
N VAL A 268 15.94 0.48 -1.72
CA VAL A 268 16.01 -0.93 -1.32
C VAL A 268 16.89 -1.01 -0.06
N PRO A 269 16.40 -1.60 1.05
CA PRO A 269 17.18 -1.71 2.27
C PRO A 269 18.52 -2.42 2.02
N SER A 270 19.58 -1.99 2.69
CA SER A 270 20.87 -2.70 2.63
C SER A 270 20.83 -4.05 3.36
N ASP A 271 19.91 -4.18 4.31
CA ASP A 271 19.75 -5.34 5.18
C ASP A 271 18.29 -5.78 5.23
N PRO A 272 18.04 -7.09 5.35
CA PRO A 272 16.68 -7.60 5.50
C PRO A 272 16.04 -7.06 6.77
N THR A 273 14.71 -6.93 6.77
CA THR A 273 13.94 -6.46 7.93
C THR A 273 13.49 -7.62 8.82
N ASP A 274 13.18 -8.77 8.20
CA ASP A 274 12.78 -10.01 8.87
C ASP A 274 13.91 -10.59 9.75
N LYS A 275 13.53 -11.14 10.91
CA LYS A 275 14.50 -11.67 11.89
C LYS A 275 15.22 -12.91 11.39
N LYS A 276 14.51 -13.80 10.71
CA LYS A 276 15.05 -15.08 10.23
C LYS A 276 16.00 -14.83 9.07
N GLU A 277 15.65 -13.95 8.14
CA GLU A 277 16.53 -13.54 7.05
C GLU A 277 17.76 -12.76 7.54
N LYS A 278 17.63 -11.92 8.58
CA LYS A 278 18.78 -11.28 9.27
C LYS A 278 19.75 -12.32 9.84
N LEU A 279 19.23 -13.36 10.48
CA LEU A 279 20.08 -14.44 11.01
C LEU A 279 20.77 -15.20 9.86
N TRP A 280 20.05 -15.51 8.78
CA TRP A 280 20.63 -16.12 7.58
C TRP A 280 21.77 -15.29 6.97
N LYS A 281 21.58 -13.97 6.82
CA LYS A 281 22.65 -13.06 6.41
C LYS A 281 23.85 -13.13 7.36
N THR A 282 23.60 -13.06 8.66
CA THR A 282 24.65 -13.09 9.68
C THR A 282 25.45 -14.40 9.64
N VAL A 283 24.77 -15.54 9.51
CA VAL A 283 25.40 -16.86 9.36
C VAL A 283 26.25 -16.92 8.08
N SER A 284 25.73 -16.37 6.98
CA SER A 284 26.43 -16.34 5.68
C SER A 284 27.70 -15.49 5.74
N ASP A 285 27.64 -14.34 6.42
CA ASP A 285 28.80 -13.46 6.65
C ASP A 285 29.89 -14.17 7.48
N GLU A 286 29.50 -14.95 8.48
CA GLU A 286 30.43 -15.78 9.27
C GLU A 286 31.05 -16.92 8.44
N LEU A 287 30.25 -17.61 7.62
CA LEU A 287 30.75 -18.63 6.71
C LEU A 287 31.78 -18.06 5.72
N ASN A 288 31.52 -16.88 5.16
CA ASN A 288 32.46 -16.18 4.28
C ASN A 288 33.79 -15.88 4.98
N LYS A 289 33.76 -15.43 6.25
CA LYS A 289 34.98 -15.21 7.05
C LYS A 289 35.77 -16.51 7.26
N ILE A 290 35.08 -17.61 7.56
CA ILE A 290 35.72 -18.92 7.76
C ILE A 290 36.42 -19.38 6.48
N ASP A 291 35.76 -19.27 5.33
CA ASP A 291 36.34 -19.67 4.05
C ASP A 291 37.60 -18.89 3.71
N VAL A 292 37.61 -17.57 3.94
CA VAL A 292 38.81 -16.74 3.73
C VAL A 292 39.98 -17.26 4.58
N ILE A 293 39.73 -17.60 5.85
CA ILE A 293 40.76 -18.11 6.75
C ILE A 293 41.26 -19.48 6.31
N LEU A 294 40.36 -20.40 5.96
CA LEU A 294 40.70 -21.76 5.53
C LEU A 294 41.49 -21.74 4.20
N ASN A 295 41.05 -20.94 3.24
CA ASN A 295 41.75 -20.76 1.96
C ASN A 295 43.15 -20.16 2.17
N ALA A 296 43.29 -19.17 3.04
CA ALA A 296 44.60 -18.60 3.38
C ALA A 296 45.54 -19.60 4.08
N ARG A 297 45.00 -20.53 4.89
CA ARG A 297 45.79 -21.61 5.51
C ARG A 297 46.22 -22.67 4.49
N ALA A 298 45.34 -23.00 3.55
CA ALA A 298 45.64 -23.95 2.48
C ALA A 298 46.73 -23.43 1.54
N ALA A 299 46.69 -22.14 1.17
CA ALA A 299 47.69 -21.52 0.30
C ALA A 299 49.10 -21.38 0.93
N ARG A 300 49.23 -21.59 2.25
CA ARG A 300 50.52 -21.55 2.98
C ARG A 300 51.13 -22.94 3.20
N ARG A 301 50.41 -24.01 2.85
CA ARG A 301 50.90 -25.39 2.88
C ARG A 301 51.43 -25.76 1.50
#